data_AF-A0A519Z1Z4-F1
#
_entry.id   AF-A0A519Z1Z4-F1
#
_cell.length_a   1.000
_cell.length_b   1.000
_cell.length_c   1.000
_cell.angle_alpha   90.00
_cell.angle_beta   90.00
_cell.angle_gamma   90.00
#
_symmetry.space_group_name_H-M   'P 1'
#
loop_
_entity.id
_entity.type
_entity.pdbx_description
1 polymer ?
#
loop_
_entity_poly.entity_id
_entity_poly.type
_entity_poly.pdbx_seq_one_letter_code
_entity_poly.pdbx_strand_id
1 'polypeptide(L)' 'MESFDIRVEHNGATHLLTVHCDGEDPEYLIFRDQEPVGTVKPDTDHDLYWISEDIMDAEFVEKIGDRIERQHR' A
#
# COMPACT_ATOMS: atom_id res chain seq x y z
N MET A 1 -15.69 -3.81 3.05
CA MET A 1 -14.36 -3.86 2.39
C MET A 1 -14.47 -3.15 1.05
N GLU A 2 -13.85 -1.99 0.95
CA GLU A 2 -13.68 -1.29 -0.32
C GLU A 2 -12.28 -1.61 -0.86
N SER A 3 -12.16 -1.73 -2.18
CA SER A 3 -10.87 -1.92 -2.83
C SER A 3 -10.68 -0.92 -3.96
N PHE A 4 -9.42 -0.53 -4.16
CA PHE A 4 -9.04 0.40 -5.22
C PHE A 4 -7.65 0.07 -5.75
N ASP A 5 -7.43 0.41 -7.02
CA ASP A 5 -6.13 0.19 -7.67
C ASP A 5 -5.25 1.43 -7.58
N ILE A 6 -3.98 1.23 -7.28
CA ILE A 6 -2.93 2.24 -7.35
C ILE A 6 -1.88 1.87 -8.39
N ARG A 7 -1.30 2.89 -9.02
CA ARG A 7 -0.16 2.73 -9.92
C ARG A 7 1.08 3.33 -9.29
N VAL A 8 2.13 2.52 -9.16
CA VAL A 8 3.41 2.92 -8.57
C VAL A 8 4.51 2.73 -9.60
N GLU A 9 5.27 3.78 -9.87
CA GLU A 9 6.46 3.73 -10.73
C GLU A 9 7.70 3.50 -9.88
N HIS A 10 8.42 2.40 -10.12
CA HIS A 10 9.63 2.04 -9.39
C HIS A 10 10.62 1.33 -10.31
N ASN A 11 11.89 1.71 -10.24
CA ASN A 11 12.97 1.20 -11.11
C ASN A 11 12.65 1.22 -12.62
N GLY A 12 11.92 2.23 -13.09
CA GLY A 12 11.52 2.37 -14.49
C GLY A 12 10.38 1.45 -14.94
N ALA A 13 9.80 0.67 -14.03
CA ALA A 13 8.61 -0.15 -14.27
C ALA A 13 7.38 0.46 -13.59
N THR A 14 6.22 0.27 -14.19
CA THR A 14 4.93 0.62 -13.58
C THR A 14 4.31 -0.65 -12.99
N HIS A 15 4.07 -0.63 -11.69
CA HIS A 15 3.38 -1.68 -10.96
C HIS A 15 1.94 -1.26 -10.70
N LEU A 16 0.99 -2.13 -11.06
CA LEU A 16 -0.41 -2.01 -10.67
C LEU A 16 -0.60 -2.83 -9.39
N LEU A 17 -1.07 -2.17 -8.34
CA LEU A 17 -1.33 -2.80 -7.05
C LEU A 17 -2.80 -2.61 -6.69
N THR A 18 -3.41 -3.64 -6.14
CA THR A 18 -4.77 -3.58 -5.62
C THR A 18 -4.70 -3.44 -4.11
N VAL A 19 -5.37 -2.43 -3.59
CA VAL A 19 -5.44 -2.11 -2.16
C VAL A 19 -6.80 -2.52 -1.64
N HIS A 20 -6.84 -3.32 -0.59
CA HIS A 20 -8.06 -3.65 0.15
C HIS A 20 -8.04 -2.93 1.50
N CYS A 21 -9.08 -2.14 1.76
CA CYS A 21 -9.29 -1.50 3.06
C CYS A 21 -10.42 -2.22 3.78
N ASP A 22 -10.17 -2.65 5.02
CA ASP A 22 -11.28 -3.04 5.89
C ASP A 22 -11.93 -1.78 6.47
N GLY A 23 -13.25 -1.77 6.59
CA GLY A 23 -14.02 -0.53 6.80
C GLY A 23 -13.92 0.05 8.21
N GLU A 24 -13.38 -0.70 9.16
CA GLU A 24 -13.35 -0.34 10.59
C GLU A 24 -11.93 -0.08 11.11
N ASP A 25 -10.92 -0.71 10.49
CA ASP A 25 -9.51 -0.49 10.78
C ASP A 25 -8.83 0.06 9.53
N PRO A 26 -7.96 1.09 9.64
CA PRO A 26 -7.25 1.65 8.50
C PRO A 26 -6.09 0.76 8.05
N GLU A 27 -6.29 -0.56 8.05
CA GLU A 27 -5.36 -1.54 7.55
C GLU A 27 -5.58 -1.72 6.03
N TYR A 28 -4.51 -1.49 5.28
CA TYR A 28 -4.50 -1.59 3.83
C TYR A 28 -3.70 -2.81 3.39
N LEU A 29 -4.39 -3.86 2.96
CA LEU A 29 -3.76 -5.05 2.38
C LEU A 29 -3.42 -4.77 0.92
N ILE A 30 -2.17 -4.98 0.55
CA ILE A 30 -1.62 -4.65 -0.77
C ILE A 30 -1.38 -5.94 -1.54
N PHE A 31 -1.93 -6.00 -2.76
CA PHE A 31 -1.81 -7.13 -3.66
C PHE A 31 -1.14 -6.73 -4.97
N ARG A 32 -0.30 -7.60 -5.51
CA ARG A 32 0.27 -7.51 -6.85
C ARG A 32 -0.07 -8.79 -7.60
N ASP A 33 -0.72 -8.68 -8.74
CA ASP A 33 -1.13 -9.85 -9.55
C ASP A 33 -1.94 -10.90 -8.75
N GLN A 34 -2.80 -10.43 -7.84
CA GLN A 34 -3.59 -11.24 -6.88
C GLN A 34 -2.80 -11.92 -5.74
N GLU A 35 -1.49 -11.69 -5.64
CA GLU A 35 -0.68 -12.16 -4.51
C GLU A 35 -0.50 -11.06 -3.46
N PRO A 36 -0.66 -11.37 -2.16
CA PRO A 36 -0.42 -10.40 -1.09
C PRO A 36 1.07 -10.09 -1.01
N VAL A 37 1.44 -8.80 -1.07
CA VAL A 37 2.83 -8.35 -0.99
C VAL A 37 3.15 -7.67 0.35
N GLY A 38 2.13 -7.18 1.05
CA GLY A 38 2.27 -6.65 2.39
C GLY A 38 1.10 -5.78 2.79
N THR A 39 1.26 -5.13 3.93
CA THR A 39 0.22 -4.37 4.59
C THR A 39 0.74 -2.99 4.95
N VAL A 40 -0.07 -1.96 4.68
CA VAL A 40 0.16 -0.60 5.19
C VAL A 40 -0.81 -0.35 6.35
N LYS A 41 -0.29 0.15 7.47
CA LYS A 41 -1.08 0.59 8.63
C LYS A 41 -0.69 2.02 9.00
N PRO A 42 -1.64 2.94 9.23
CA PRO A 42 -1.30 4.21 9.85
C PRO A 42 -0.97 4.00 11.32
N ASP A 43 0.02 4.75 11.77
CA ASP A 43 0.28 5.01 13.16
C ASP A 43 -0.75 6.00 13.72
N THR A 44 -0.87 5.95 15.03
CA THR A 44 -1.50 6.95 15.88
C THR A 44 -1.06 8.39 15.59
N ASP A 45 0.14 8.60 15.03
CA ASP A 45 0.73 9.91 14.74
C ASP A 45 0.61 10.36 13.26
N HIS A 46 -0.20 9.69 12.43
CA HIS A 46 -0.36 9.90 10.97
C HIS A 46 0.79 9.42 10.08
N ASP A 47 1.77 8.69 10.62
CA ASP A 47 2.78 8.05 9.79
C ASP A 47 2.26 6.71 9.25
N LEU A 48 2.58 6.35 7.99
CA LEU A 48 2.23 5.04 7.44
C LEU A 48 3.38 4.04 7.65
N TYR A 49 3.09 2.90 8.28
CA TYR A 49 4.04 1.79 8.40
C TYR A 49 3.73 0.66 7.45
N TRP A 50 4.81 0.05 6.95
CA TRP A 50 4.76 -1.13 6.11
C TRP A 50 5.11 -2.39 6.89
N ILE A 51 4.31 -3.43 6.69
CA ILE A 51 4.50 -4.76 7.27
C ILE A 51 4.47 -5.77 6.13
N SER A 52 5.59 -6.46 5.88
CA SER A 52 5.64 -7.62 4.98
C SER A 52 6.60 -8.67 5.50
N GLU A 53 6.37 -9.92 5.09
CA GLU A 53 7.30 -11.03 5.35
C GLU A 53 8.55 -10.96 4.45
N ASP A 54 8.40 -10.36 3.26
CA ASP A 54 9.49 -10.15 2.31
C ASP A 54 10.20 -8.80 2.50
N ILE A 55 11.50 -8.76 2.19
CA ILE A 55 12.25 -7.50 2.12
C ILE A 55 11.84 -6.78 0.84
N MET A 56 11.07 -5.71 0.97
CA MET A 56 10.81 -4.78 -0.12
C MET A 56 11.74 -3.56 -0.06
N ASP A 57 11.91 -2.95 -1.22
CA ASP A 57 12.61 -1.68 -1.35
C ASP A 57 11.86 -0.55 -0.63
N ALA A 58 12.58 0.23 0.17
CA ALA A 58 12.00 1.29 0.99
C ALA A 58 11.38 2.43 0.15
N GLU A 59 11.97 2.77 -1.00
CA GLU A 59 11.41 3.78 -1.92
C GLU A 59 10.08 3.29 -2.51
N PHE A 60 9.99 2.00 -2.82
CA PHE A 60 8.74 1.40 -3.29
C PHE A 60 7.64 1.46 -2.24
N VAL A 61 7.97 1.10 -1.00
CA VAL A 61 7.07 1.19 0.15
C VAL A 61 6.55 2.61 0.36
N GLU A 62 7.44 3.60 0.38
CA GLU A 62 7.09 5.01 0.57
C GLU A 62 6.12 5.48 -0.51
N LYS A 63 6.38 5.14 -1.78
CA LYS A 63 5.48 5.46 -2.89
C LYS A 63 4.11 4.81 -2.79
N ILE A 64 4.00 3.61 -2.21
CA ILE A 64 2.71 2.96 -1.97
C ILE A 64 1.91 3.77 -0.95
N GLY A 65 2.52 4.10 0.18
CA GLY A 65 1.89 4.92 1.23
C GLY A 65 1.38 6.25 0.68
N ASP A 66 2.25 6.97 -0.03
CA ASP A 66 1.94 8.25 -0.70
C ASP A 66 0.72 8.17 -1.63
N ARG A 67 0.55 7.05 -2.34
CA ARG A 67 -0.57 6.84 -3.27
C ARG A 67 -1.87 6.54 -2.53
N ILE A 68 -1.80 5.79 -1.43
CA ILE A 68 -2.94 5.49 -0.57
C ILE A 68 -3.46 6.78 0.06
N GLU A 69 -2.60 7.60 0.67
CA GLU A 69 -3.01 8.86 1.31
C GLU A 69 -3.70 9.82 0.33
N ARG A 70 -3.20 9.90 -0.91
CA ARG A 70 -3.79 10.77 -1.94
C ARG A 70 -5.17 10.32 -2.41
N GLN A 71 -5.52 9.04 -2.26
CA GLN A 71 -6.86 8.53 -2.60
C GLN A 71 -7.88 8.81 -1.49
N HIS A 72 -7.42 9.01 -0.25
CA HIS A 72 -8.26 9.26 0.91
C HIS A 72 -8.41 10.77 1.27
N ARG A 73 -7.81 11.67 0.48
CA ARG A 73 -8.00 13.13 0.57
C ARG A 73 -9.03 13.62 -0.43
#